data_AF-A0A496T2W2-F1
#
_entry.id   AF-A0A496T2W2-F1
#
_cell.length_a   1.000
_cell.length_b   1.000
_cell.length_c   1.000
_cell.angle_alpha   90.00
_cell.angle_beta   90.00
_cell.angle_gamma   90.00
#
_symmetry.space_group_name_H-M   'P 1'
#
loop_
_entity.id
_entity.type
_entity.pdbx_description
1 polymer ?
#
loop_
_entity_poly.entity_id
_entity_poly.type
_entity_poly.pdbx_seq_one_letter_code
_entity_poly.pdbx_strand_id
1 'polypeptide(L)'
;QLSSIARAKKPRWRILGTKGAILDEGNGKFQLNTEIEGVVVDAEVAYKEGKWDTYYQNIAAHLLRGEPLAVTPESARRVIAIMEAAEKSAKSGKTEAVAYP
;
A
#
# COMPACT_ATOMS: atom_id res chain seq x y z
N GLN A 1 12.72 6.53 -5.85
CA GLN A 1 13.13 7.76 -5.14
C GLN A 1 12.13 8.02 -4.02
N LEU A 2 12.54 8.02 -2.75
CA LEU A 2 11.66 8.51 -1.68
C LEU A 2 11.62 10.03 -1.76
N SER A 3 10.43 10.64 -1.70
CA SER A 3 10.29 12.09 -1.66
C SER A 3 11.00 12.67 -0.44
N SER A 4 11.92 13.60 -0.68
CA SER A 4 12.72 14.31 0.34
C SER A 4 12.23 15.74 0.57
N ILE A 5 10.99 16.06 0.20
CA ILE A 5 10.43 17.41 0.35
C ILE A 5 10.37 17.86 1.82
N ALA A 6 10.28 16.89 2.74
CA ALA A 6 10.40 17.14 4.18
C ALA A 6 11.88 17.18 4.60
N ARG A 7 12.26 18.24 5.31
CA ARG A 7 13.63 18.39 5.85
C ARG A 7 13.98 17.35 6.92
N ALA A 8 12.98 16.81 7.63
CA ALA A 8 13.12 15.65 8.50
C ALA A 8 12.66 14.38 7.76
N LYS A 9 13.38 13.25 7.96
CA LYS A 9 13.02 11.97 7.35
C LYS A 9 11.65 11.51 7.84
N LYS A 10 10.90 10.85 6.94
CA LYS A 10 9.62 10.21 7.26
C LYS A 10 9.70 8.71 6.91
N PRO A 11 8.99 7.85 7.65
CA PRO A 11 8.84 6.45 7.27
C PRO A 11 8.29 6.31 5.84
N ARG A 12 8.67 5.22 5.17
CA ARG A 12 8.19 4.88 3.82
C ARG A 12 6.69 4.59 3.85
N TRP A 13 6.24 3.79 4.82
CA TRP A 13 4.83 3.57 5.10
C TRP A 13 4.53 3.93 6.55
N ARG A 14 3.36 4.54 6.76
CA ARG A 14 2.85 4.90 8.08
C ARG A 14 1.35 4.66 8.10
N ILE A 15 0.92 3.64 8.81
CA ILE A 15 -0.48 3.23 8.96
C ILE A 15 -0.85 3.49 10.41
N LEU A 16 -1.86 4.35 10.63
CA LEU A 16 -2.30 4.75 11.96
C LEU A 16 -3.72 4.26 12.19
N GLY A 17 -3.91 3.48 13.24
CA GLY A 17 -5.22 3.02 13.70
C GLY A 17 -5.46 3.45 15.14
N THR A 18 -6.68 3.19 15.62
CA THR A 18 -7.07 3.48 17.01
C THR A 18 -6.51 2.45 18.01
N LYS A 19 -6.09 1.27 17.53
CA LYS A 19 -5.56 0.17 18.34
C LYS A 19 -4.04 -0.03 18.19
N GLY A 20 -3.39 0.91 17.50
CA GLY A 20 -1.98 0.78 17.18
C GLY A 20 -1.58 1.45 15.87
N ALA A 21 -0.31 1.33 15.55
CA ALA A 21 0.30 1.88 14.35
C ALA A 21 1.30 0.88 13.74
N ILE A 22 1.46 0.96 12.43
CA ILE A 22 2.50 0.23 11.70
C ILE A 22 3.37 1.25 10.97
N LEU A 23 4.68 1.15 11.15
CA LEU A 23 5.68 1.95 10.46
C LEU A 23 6.60 1.04 9.65
N ASP A 24 6.99 1.51 8.47
CA ASP A 24 7.99 0.85 7.63
C ASP A 24 9.05 1.85 7.20
N GLU A 25 10.33 1.56 7.49
CA GLU A 25 11.47 2.35 7.04
C GLU A 25 12.14 1.75 5.79
N GLY A 26 11.69 0.60 5.31
CA GLY A 26 12.31 -0.12 4.19
C GLY A 26 13.57 -0.88 4.58
N ASN A 27 13.73 -1.24 5.85
CA ASN A 27 14.92 -1.90 6.41
C ASN A 27 14.71 -3.41 6.67
N GLY A 28 13.72 -4.03 6.03
CA GLY A 28 13.47 -5.47 6.11
C GLY A 28 12.47 -5.90 7.20
N LYS A 29 11.90 -4.94 7.93
CA LYS A 29 10.96 -5.18 9.04
C LYS A 29 9.96 -4.05 9.18
N PHE A 30 8.77 -4.37 9.68
CA PHE A 30 7.77 -3.42 10.14
C PHE A 30 7.93 -3.17 11.64
N GLN A 31 7.78 -1.92 12.07
CA GLN A 31 7.57 -1.59 13.47
C GLN A 31 6.07 -1.60 13.74
N LEU A 32 5.64 -2.35 14.74
CA LEU A 32 4.27 -2.46 15.19
C LEU A 32 4.17 -1.89 16.60
N ASN A 33 3.36 -0.85 16.76
CA ASN A 33 2.94 -0.35 18.06
C ASN A 33 1.51 -0.81 18.28
N THR A 34 1.24 -1.61 19.30
CA THR A 34 -0.12 -2.09 19.58
C THR A 34 -0.34 -2.25 21.08
N GLU A 35 -1.58 -2.45 21.48
CA GLU A 35 -1.94 -2.73 22.87
C GLU A 35 -2.39 -4.19 22.97
N ILE A 36 -1.73 -4.95 23.84
CA ILE A 36 -2.10 -6.33 24.16
C ILE A 36 -2.43 -6.36 25.65
N GLU A 37 -3.68 -6.66 25.99
CA GLU A 37 -4.14 -6.78 27.38
C GLU A 37 -3.87 -5.52 28.24
N GLY A 38 -4.00 -4.32 27.67
CA GLY A 38 -3.77 -3.05 28.40
C GLY A 38 -2.31 -2.61 28.44
N VAL A 39 -1.39 -3.40 27.88
CA VAL A 39 0.04 -3.07 27.81
C VAL A 39 0.38 -2.61 26.40
N VAL A 40 1.02 -1.45 26.30
CA VAL A 40 1.58 -0.96 25.03
C VAL A 40 2.81 -1.80 24.69
N VAL A 41 2.76 -2.44 23.52
CA VAL A 41 3.79 -3.31 22.99
C VAL A 41 4.36 -2.70 21.72
N ASP A 42 5.67 -2.52 21.73
CA ASP A 42 6.47 -2.20 20.54
C ASP A 42 7.14 -3.49 20.05
N ALA A 43 6.82 -3.90 18.83
CA ALA A 43 7.31 -5.13 18.22
C ALA A 43 7.90 -4.88 16.83
N GLU A 44 8.86 -5.73 16.46
CA GLU A 44 9.42 -5.75 15.11
C GLU A 44 8.97 -7.01 14.37
N VAL A 45 8.41 -6.84 13.18
CA VAL A 45 7.92 -7.93 12.34
C VAL A 45 8.73 -7.98 11.06
N ALA A 46 9.55 -9.01 10.89
CA ALA A 46 10.33 -9.21 9.67
C ALA A 46 9.43 -9.38 8.44
N TYR A 47 9.89 -8.92 7.28
CA TYR A 47 9.18 -9.15 6.04
C TYR A 47 9.06 -10.64 5.74
N LYS A 48 7.94 -11.02 5.15
CA LYS A 48 7.81 -12.35 4.56
C LYS A 48 8.62 -12.42 3.27
N GLU A 49 9.10 -13.61 2.95
CA GLU A 49 9.71 -13.88 1.65
C GLU A 49 8.71 -13.60 0.51
N GLY A 50 9.18 -12.90 -0.51
CA GLY A 50 8.37 -12.54 -1.66
C GLY A 50 8.06 -13.75 -2.53
N LYS A 51 6.78 -13.94 -2.85
CA LYS A 51 6.31 -14.98 -3.79
C LYS A 51 5.95 -14.33 -5.12
N TRP A 52 6.92 -14.23 -6.01
CA TRP A 52 6.73 -13.56 -7.31
C TRP A 52 6.08 -14.48 -8.35
N ASP A 53 6.31 -15.78 -8.23
CA ASP A 53 5.79 -16.84 -9.08
C ASP A 53 4.26 -16.97 -9.01
N THR A 54 3.65 -16.62 -7.86
CA THR A 54 2.19 -16.66 -7.68
C THR A 54 1.45 -15.76 -8.66
N TYR A 55 2.11 -14.71 -9.18
CA TYR A 55 1.55 -13.88 -10.24
C TYR A 55 1.27 -14.71 -11.50
N TYR A 56 2.29 -15.41 -12.02
CA TYR A 56 2.14 -16.21 -13.24
C TYR A 56 1.21 -17.40 -13.04
N GLN A 57 1.22 -18.00 -11.85
CA GLN A 57 0.29 -19.07 -11.49
C GLN A 57 -1.17 -18.60 -11.54
N ASN A 58 -1.48 -17.42 -10.99
CA ASN A 58 -2.84 -16.87 -11.03
C ASN A 58 -3.27 -16.52 -12.46
N ILE A 59 -2.38 -15.95 -13.29
CA ILE A 59 -2.67 -15.69 -14.71
C ILE A 59 -2.95 -17.00 -15.46
N ALA A 60 -2.10 -18.01 -15.31
CA ALA A 60 -2.31 -19.30 -15.96
C ALA A 60 -3.62 -19.96 -15.50
N ALA A 61 -3.93 -19.89 -14.20
CA ALA A 61 -5.18 -20.39 -13.64
C ALA A 61 -6.41 -19.68 -14.20
N HIS A 62 -6.36 -18.36 -14.34
CA HIS A 62 -7.43 -17.58 -14.97
C HIS A 62 -7.64 -17.99 -16.44
N LEU A 63 -6.56 -18.06 -17.21
CA LEU A 63 -6.63 -18.40 -18.65
C LEU A 63 -7.08 -19.85 -18.90
N LEU A 64 -6.64 -20.80 -18.07
CA LEU A 64 -6.91 -22.22 -18.28
C LEU A 64 -8.21 -22.69 -17.62
N ARG A 65 -8.63 -22.07 -16.51
CA ARG A 65 -9.72 -22.56 -15.65
C ARG A 65 -10.74 -21.48 -15.27
N GLY A 66 -10.55 -20.23 -15.69
CA GLY A 66 -11.46 -19.14 -15.37
C GLY A 66 -11.43 -18.72 -13.88
N GLU A 67 -10.39 -19.09 -13.14
CA GLU A 67 -10.25 -18.66 -11.73
C GLU A 67 -10.20 -17.12 -11.62
N PRO A 68 -10.73 -16.51 -10.54
CA PRO A 68 -10.66 -15.05 -10.37
C PRO A 68 -9.22 -14.52 -10.34
N LEU A 69 -9.00 -13.37 -10.99
CA LEU A 69 -7.72 -12.67 -10.92
C LEU A 69 -7.51 -12.07 -9.53
N ALA A 70 -6.33 -12.28 -8.95
CA ALA A 70 -5.93 -11.66 -7.69
C ALA A 70 -5.82 -10.12 -7.82
N VAL A 71 -5.50 -9.64 -9.02
CA VAL A 71 -5.51 -8.22 -9.40
C VAL A 71 -6.39 -8.06 -10.62
N THR A 72 -7.56 -7.42 -10.46
CA THR A 72 -8.53 -7.27 -11.55
C THR A 72 -8.24 -6.04 -12.41
N PRO A 73 -8.73 -6.00 -13.67
CA PRO A 73 -8.64 -4.81 -14.51
C PRO A 73 -9.22 -3.56 -13.84
N GLU A 74 -10.32 -3.69 -13.10
CA GLU A 74 -10.98 -2.58 -12.40
C GLU A 74 -10.09 -2.03 -11.28
N SER A 75 -9.39 -2.89 -10.54
CA SER A 75 -8.44 -2.46 -9.50
C SER A 75 -7.27 -1.67 -10.10
N ALA A 76 -6.75 -2.09 -11.26
CA ALA A 76 -5.68 -1.39 -11.95
C ALA A 76 -6.16 -0.04 -12.52
N ARG A 77 -7.35 -0.04 -13.15
CA ARG A 77 -8.01 1.17 -13.67
C ARG A 77 -8.22 2.22 -12.58
N ARG A 78 -8.56 1.80 -11.36
CA ARG A 78 -8.73 2.69 -10.20
C ARG A 78 -7.43 3.42 -9.83
N VAL A 79 -6.28 2.73 -9.89
CA VAL A 79 -4.97 3.36 -9.62
C VAL A 79 -4.66 4.44 -10.65
N ILE A 80 -4.92 4.17 -11.93
CA ILE A 80 -4.75 5.15 -13.01
C ILE A 80 -5.64 6.38 -12.77
N ALA A 81 -6.91 6.17 -12.42
CA ALA A 81 -7.83 7.27 -12.12
C ALA A 81 -7.37 8.16 -10.97
N ILE A 82 -6.76 7.57 -9.92
CA ILE A 82 -6.16 8.32 -8.81
C ILE A 82 -4.97 9.16 -9.30
N MET A 83 -4.10 8.58 -10.14
CA MET A 83 -2.95 9.30 -10.70
C MET A 83 -3.40 10.49 -11.57
N GLU A 84 -4.43 10.31 -12.40
CA GLU A 84 -5.01 11.40 -13.20
C GLU A 84 -5.62 12.50 -12.32
N ALA A 85 -6.36 12.13 -11.27
CA ALA A 85 -6.93 13.10 -10.33
C ALA A 85 -5.84 13.88 -9.59
N ALA A 86 -4.75 13.22 -9.20
CA ALA A 86 -3.60 13.86 -8.57
C ALA A 86 -2.91 14.87 -9.51
N GLU A 87 -2.75 14.52 -10.79
CA GLU A 87 -2.19 15.42 -11.82
C GLU A 87 -3.07 16.66 -12.03
N LYS A 88 -4.40 16.49 -12.11
CA LYS A 88 -5.35 17.60 -12.22
C LYS A 88 -5.30 18.49 -10.98
N SER A 89 -5.26 17.89 -9.79
CA SER A 89 -5.21 18.60 -8.51
C SER A 89 -3.93 19.42 -8.38
N ALA A 90 -2.78 18.87 -8.80
CA ALA A 90 -1.51 19.58 -8.80
C ALA A 90 -1.52 20.82 -9.70
N LYS A 91 -2.21 20.77 -10.85
CA LYS A 91 -2.35 21.90 -11.78
C LYS A 91 -3.37 22.94 -11.31
N SER A 92 -4.51 22.49 -10.77
CA SER A 92 -5.60 23.37 -10.37
C SER A 92 -5.42 23.99 -8.98
N GLY A 93 -4.57 23.38 -8.15
CA GLY A 93 -4.39 23.75 -6.74
C GLY A 93 -5.62 23.44 -5.87
N LYS A 94 -6.55 22.63 -6.37
CA LYS A 94 -7.81 22.28 -5.68
C LYS A 94 -7.93 20.77 -5.53
N THR A 95 -8.78 20.34 -4.60
CA THR A 95 -9.14 18.92 -4.47
C THR A 95 -9.95 18.49 -5.69
N GLU A 96 -9.50 17.43 -6.35
CA GLU A 96 -10.18 16.82 -7.50
C GLU A 96 -10.77 15.48 -7.09
N ALA A 97 -11.99 15.19 -7.55
CA ALA A 97 -12.61 13.90 -7.32
C ALA A 97 -11.98 12.83 -8.22
N VAL A 98 -11.81 11.62 -7.69
CA VAL A 98 -11.36 10.47 -8.48
C VAL A 98 -12.51 10.01 -9.38
N ALA A 99 -12.25 9.89 -10.68
CA ALA A 99 -13.22 9.36 -11.62
C ALA A 99 -13.42 7.84 -11.38
N TYR A 100 -14.68 7.39 -11.38
CA TYR A 100 -15.07 5.98 -11.20
C TYR A 100 -14.60 5.37 -9.84
N PRO A 101 -15.12 5.88 -8.71
CA PRO A 101 -14.68 5.53 -7.37
C PRO A 101 -14.87 4.06 -6.98
#